data_AF-A0A8S2MKF9-F1
#
_entry.id   AF-A0A8S2MKF9-F1
#
_cell.length_a   1.000
_cell.length_b   1.000
_cell.length_c   1.000
_cell.angle_alpha   90.00
_cell.angle_beta   90.00
_cell.angle_gamma   90.00
#
_symmetry.space_group_name_H-M   'P 1'
#
loop_
_entity.id
_entity.type
_entity.pdbx_description
1 polymer ?
#
loop_
_entity_poly.entity_id
_entity_poly.type
_entity_poly.pdbx_seq_one_letter_code
_entity_poly.pdbx_strand_id
1 'polypeptide(L)'
;MRLIVESTAFFFLVVLSSTSAFYLPGLAPNVFCRNPIPDSKCKTKVDVFVNRLDSVESVLPYEYSYFDFCGITDEPSPVENLGQVLFGERIRPSPYKFNFLKNEDCHFVCQKKYEAGDVQKQKMLKRLMKGMVLNYQQHWIIDNMPVALCYRNTENQEFCSRGFPVGCYVTKSGQSKESCNIRDGKNDTFYVFNHLDF
;
A
#
# COMPACT_ATOMS: atom_id res chain seq x y z
N MET A 1 51.22 -32.53 21.22
CA MET A 1 50.55 -31.21 21.24
C MET A 1 50.31 -30.64 19.84
N ARG A 2 51.26 -30.65 18.90
CA ARG A 2 51.08 -30.14 17.52
C ARG A 2 49.97 -30.84 16.70
N LEU A 3 49.87 -32.17 16.74
CA LEU A 3 48.85 -32.96 16.01
C LEU A 3 47.40 -32.69 16.46
N ILE A 4 47.20 -32.32 17.73
CA ILE A 4 45.87 -31.99 18.27
C ILE A 4 45.41 -30.62 17.76
N VAL A 5 46.36 -29.68 17.61
CA VAL A 5 46.10 -28.34 17.09
C VAL A 5 45.79 -28.35 15.59
N GLU A 6 46.45 -29.21 14.82
CA GLU A 6 46.15 -29.37 13.38
C GLU A 6 44.77 -30.01 13.15
N SER A 7 44.39 -30.99 13.97
CA SER A 7 43.09 -31.66 13.89
C SER A 7 41.93 -30.73 14.27
N THR A 8 42.10 -29.91 15.32
CA THR A 8 41.08 -28.90 15.69
C THR A 8 40.98 -27.77 14.68
N ALA A 9 42.09 -27.36 14.06
CA ALA A 9 42.08 -26.38 12.98
C ALA A 9 41.34 -26.89 11.73
N PHE A 10 41.54 -28.15 11.35
CA PHE A 10 40.85 -28.77 10.22
C PHE A 10 39.34 -28.85 10.46
N PHE A 11 38.93 -29.21 11.69
CA PHE A 11 37.52 -29.25 12.08
C PHE A 11 36.86 -27.86 12.01
N PHE A 12 37.57 -26.80 12.41
CA PHE A 12 37.06 -25.43 12.34
C PHE A 12 36.87 -24.95 10.87
N LEU A 13 37.77 -25.33 9.96
CA LEU A 13 37.66 -25.01 8.52
C LEU A 13 36.47 -25.70 7.82
N VAL A 14 36.12 -26.92 8.23
CA VAL A 14 34.96 -27.66 7.70
C VAL A 14 33.63 -27.04 8.16
N VAL A 15 33.59 -26.49 9.39
CA VAL A 15 32.39 -25.80 9.90
C VAL A 15 32.14 -24.48 9.18
N LEU A 16 33.18 -23.71 8.84
CA LEU A 16 33.02 -22.46 8.09
C LEU A 16 32.52 -22.66 6.65
N SER A 17 32.90 -23.77 6.01
CA SER A 17 32.49 -24.08 4.62
C SER A 17 31.04 -24.57 4.50
N SER A 18 30.36 -24.82 5.62
CA SER A 18 28.95 -25.24 5.67
C SER A 18 27.98 -24.06 5.86
N THR A 19 28.46 -22.81 5.79
CA THR A 19 27.62 -21.63 5.96
C THR A 19 26.88 -21.30 4.66
N SER A 20 25.58 -21.60 4.60
CA SER A 20 24.72 -21.11 3.52
C SER A 20 24.29 -19.67 3.85
N ALA A 21 24.80 -18.69 3.11
CA ALA A 21 24.25 -17.35 3.15
C ALA A 21 22.94 -17.33 2.37
N PHE A 22 21.82 -17.16 3.06
CA PHE A 22 20.53 -16.90 2.41
C PHE A 22 20.28 -15.41 2.37
N TYR A 23 20.01 -14.89 1.18
CA TYR A 23 19.62 -13.51 1.00
C TYR A 23 18.14 -13.34 1.39
N LEU A 24 17.86 -12.40 2.30
CA LEU A 24 16.49 -12.06 2.65
C LEU A 24 15.86 -11.24 1.51
N PRO A 25 14.81 -11.74 0.84
CA PRO A 25 14.11 -10.99 -0.19
C PRO A 25 13.57 -9.66 0.39
N GLY A 26 13.82 -8.55 -0.30
CA GLY A 26 13.31 -7.21 0.06
C GLY A 26 14.37 -6.18 0.49
N LEU A 27 15.66 -6.51 0.49
CA LEU A 27 16.75 -5.58 0.86
C LEU A 27 17.51 -4.96 -0.34
N ALA A 28 17.32 -5.50 -1.54
CA ALA A 28 18.07 -5.14 -2.72
C ALA A 28 17.29 -4.04 -3.45
N PRO A 29 17.92 -2.90 -3.73
CA PRO A 29 17.25 -1.81 -4.40
C PRO A 29 16.81 -2.24 -5.80
N ASN A 30 15.57 -1.92 -6.17
CA ASN A 30 15.18 -1.96 -7.57
C ASN A 30 15.84 -0.77 -8.27
N VAL A 31 16.46 -1.02 -9.42
CA VAL A 31 17.02 0.06 -10.25
C VAL A 31 16.01 0.36 -11.36
N PHE A 32 15.64 1.64 -11.48
CA PHE A 32 14.71 2.10 -12.52
C PHE A 32 15.40 2.96 -13.58
N CYS A 33 15.03 2.74 -14.85
CA CYS A 33 15.59 3.42 -16.01
C CYS A 33 14.47 3.92 -16.91
N ARG A 34 14.65 5.12 -17.48
CA ARG A 34 13.74 5.70 -18.47
C ARG A 34 13.55 4.77 -19.67
N ASN A 35 14.64 4.20 -20.17
CA ASN A 35 14.64 3.24 -21.27
C ASN A 35 15.21 1.91 -20.80
N PRO A 36 14.65 0.76 -21.23
CA PRO A 36 15.22 -0.54 -20.91
C PRO A 36 16.60 -0.66 -21.58
N ILE A 37 17.64 -0.84 -20.75
CA ILE A 37 19.00 -1.09 -21.22
C ILE A 37 19.17 -2.62 -21.32
N PRO A 38 19.48 -3.18 -22.50
CA PRO A 38 19.77 -4.60 -22.65
C PRO A 38 20.92 -5.00 -21.70
N ASP A 39 20.80 -6.17 -21.07
CA ASP A 39 21.75 -6.75 -20.09
C ASP A 39 21.82 -6.10 -18.70
N SER A 40 20.98 -5.09 -18.42
CA SER A 40 20.82 -4.55 -17.06
C SER A 40 19.56 -5.12 -16.38
N LYS A 41 19.60 -5.37 -15.07
CA LYS A 41 18.40 -5.64 -14.24
C LYS A 41 17.54 -4.37 -14.02
N CYS A 42 17.51 -3.47 -14.99
CA CYS A 42 16.83 -2.19 -14.86
C CYS A 42 15.37 -2.28 -15.29
N LYS A 43 14.45 -1.83 -14.44
CA LYS A 43 13.00 -1.83 -14.70
C LYS A 43 12.54 -0.44 -15.15
N THR A 44 11.54 -0.36 -16.03
CA THR A 44 10.90 0.92 -16.38
C THR A 44 9.54 1.08 -15.73
N LYS A 45 8.84 -0.04 -15.51
CA LYS A 45 7.55 -0.07 -14.83
C LYS A 45 7.75 -0.06 -13.33
N VAL A 46 7.02 0.80 -12.64
CA VAL A 46 6.96 0.86 -11.18
C VAL A 46 5.61 0.27 -10.78
N ASP A 47 5.67 -0.90 -10.14
CA ASP A 47 4.48 -1.59 -9.66
C ASP A 47 3.99 -0.96 -8.36
N VAL A 48 2.66 -0.83 -8.26
CA VAL A 48 1.99 -0.27 -7.09
C VAL A 48 1.21 -1.38 -6.43
N PHE A 49 1.45 -1.57 -5.14
CA PHE A 49 0.77 -2.56 -4.34
C PHE A 49 -0.11 -1.88 -3.29
N VAL A 50 -1.18 -2.58 -2.90
CA VAL A 50 -2.07 -2.17 -1.82
C VAL A 50 -2.04 -3.23 -0.73
N ASN A 51 -2.01 -2.79 0.53
CA ASN A 51 -2.13 -3.67 1.68
C ASN A 51 -3.56 -3.61 2.24
N ARG A 52 -3.80 -4.36 3.33
CA ARG A 52 -5.02 -4.25 4.13
C ARG A 52 -5.24 -2.81 4.60
N LEU A 53 -6.51 -2.47 4.78
CA LEU A 53 -6.94 -1.22 5.38
C LEU A 53 -7.11 -1.41 6.88
N ASP A 54 -6.72 -0.41 7.65
CA ASP A 54 -6.93 -0.34 9.10
C ASP A 54 -7.60 0.98 9.48
N SER A 55 -8.02 1.09 10.73
CA SER A 55 -8.74 2.25 11.24
C SER A 55 -8.30 2.52 12.68
N VAL A 56 -8.19 3.79 13.04
CA VAL A 56 -7.98 4.20 14.44
C VAL A 56 -9.25 3.99 15.28
N GLU A 57 -10.42 3.97 14.63
CA GLU A 57 -11.74 3.82 15.26
C GLU A 57 -12.18 2.35 15.38
N SER A 58 -11.53 1.44 14.66
CA SER A 58 -11.92 0.03 14.61
C SER A 58 -10.72 -0.90 14.66
N VAL A 59 -10.81 -1.93 15.50
CA VAL A 59 -9.77 -2.96 15.66
C VAL A 59 -9.72 -3.97 14.50
N LEU A 60 -10.70 -3.96 13.60
CA LEU A 60 -10.82 -4.94 12.52
C LEU A 60 -10.19 -4.40 11.22
N PRO A 61 -9.07 -4.96 10.76
CA PRO A 61 -8.55 -4.65 9.44
C PRO A 61 -9.37 -5.36 8.35
N TYR A 62 -9.46 -4.74 7.17
CA TYR A 62 -10.13 -5.31 6.01
C TYR A 62 -9.18 -5.39 4.82
N GLU A 63 -9.34 -6.42 4.00
CA GLU A 63 -8.62 -6.50 2.72
C GLU A 63 -9.10 -5.41 1.75
N TYR A 64 -8.25 -5.03 0.80
CA TYR A 64 -8.59 -4.03 -0.21
C TYR A 64 -9.85 -4.38 -1.00
N SER A 65 -10.06 -5.66 -1.32
CA SER A 65 -11.22 -6.21 -2.03
C SER A 65 -12.53 -6.22 -1.21
N TYR A 66 -12.46 -5.96 0.10
CA TYR A 66 -13.66 -5.88 0.94
C TYR A 66 -14.55 -4.69 0.57
N PHE A 67 -13.91 -3.59 0.15
CA PHE A 67 -14.54 -2.40 -0.38
C PHE A 67 -14.57 -2.47 -1.91
N ASP A 68 -15.48 -1.73 -2.54
CA ASP A 68 -15.69 -1.76 -3.99
C ASP A 68 -14.70 -0.86 -4.75
N PHE A 69 -13.41 -1.01 -4.44
CA PHE A 69 -12.33 -0.32 -5.14
C PHE A 69 -12.03 -0.96 -6.50
N CYS A 70 -11.24 -0.27 -7.32
CA CYS A 70 -10.70 -0.83 -8.55
C CYS A 70 -9.57 -1.80 -8.19
N GLY A 71 -9.70 -3.08 -8.50
CA GLY A 71 -8.68 -4.09 -8.27
C GLY A 71 -8.40 -4.91 -9.53
N ILE A 72 -7.27 -5.62 -9.55
CA ILE A 72 -6.94 -6.60 -10.59
C ILE A 72 -7.27 -8.00 -10.05
N THR A 73 -8.06 -8.80 -10.79
CA THR A 73 -8.41 -10.18 -10.42
C THR A 73 -7.40 -11.22 -10.88
N ASP A 74 -6.64 -10.95 -11.95
CA ASP A 74 -5.88 -11.98 -12.67
C ASP A 74 -4.36 -11.90 -12.49
N GLU A 75 -3.85 -10.99 -11.65
CA GLU A 75 -2.42 -10.91 -11.36
C GLU A 75 -2.07 -11.69 -10.09
N PRO A 76 -1.02 -12.54 -10.13
CA PRO A 76 -0.61 -13.30 -8.95
C PRO A 76 -0.18 -12.34 -7.84
N SER A 77 -0.66 -12.62 -6.62
CA SER A 77 -0.19 -11.91 -5.44
C SER A 77 1.32 -12.08 -5.27
N PRO A 78 2.04 -11.03 -4.83
CA PRO A 78 3.45 -11.17 -4.48
C PRO A 78 3.63 -12.25 -3.41
N VAL A 79 4.78 -12.91 -3.44
CA VAL A 79 5.12 -13.95 -2.47
C VAL A 79 5.24 -13.34 -1.07
N GLU A 80 4.32 -13.68 -0.18
CA GLU A 80 4.33 -13.24 1.22
C GLU A 80 5.39 -14.03 2.00
N ASN A 81 6.19 -13.32 2.80
CA ASN A 81 7.12 -13.99 3.72
C ASN A 81 6.39 -14.47 4.99
N LEU A 82 7.00 -15.38 5.75
CA LEU A 82 6.38 -15.95 6.96
C LEU A 82 5.97 -14.87 7.99
N GLY A 83 6.77 -13.82 8.13
CA GLY A 83 6.45 -12.69 9.01
C GLY A 83 5.18 -11.97 8.56
N GLN A 84 5.06 -11.68 7.27
CA GLN A 84 3.87 -11.03 6.69
C GLN A 84 2.60 -11.84 6.90
N VAL A 85 2.68 -13.16 6.74
CA VAL A 85 1.57 -14.07 7.03
C VAL A 85 1.18 -14.02 8.50
N LEU A 86 2.17 -14.07 9.42
CA LEU A 86 1.92 -14.02 10.86
C LEU A 86 1.33 -12.68 11.33
N PHE A 87 1.78 -11.58 10.75
CA PHE A 87 1.24 -10.24 11.05
C PHE A 87 -0.05 -9.92 10.27
N GLY A 88 -0.48 -10.83 9.39
CA GLY A 88 -1.71 -10.74 8.62
C GLY A 88 -1.70 -9.63 7.56
N GLU A 89 -0.53 -9.34 6.99
CA GLU A 89 -0.44 -8.49 5.79
C GLU A 89 -1.12 -9.19 4.61
N ARG A 90 -1.72 -8.39 3.72
CA ARG A 90 -2.43 -8.88 2.54
C ARG A 90 -2.10 -7.97 1.37
N ILE A 91 -0.93 -8.18 0.79
CA ILE A 91 -0.41 -7.35 -0.29
C ILE A 91 -1.02 -7.83 -1.61
N ARG A 92 -1.70 -6.92 -2.31
CA ARG A 92 -2.33 -7.18 -3.61
C ARG A 92 -1.79 -6.20 -4.65
N PRO A 93 -1.66 -6.62 -5.92
CA PRO A 93 -1.35 -5.71 -7.00
C PRO A 93 -2.51 -4.71 -7.19
N SER A 94 -2.17 -3.45 -7.40
CA SER A 94 -3.13 -2.40 -7.72
C SER A 94 -3.26 -2.24 -9.24
N PRO A 95 -4.37 -1.68 -9.74
CA PRO A 95 -4.52 -1.37 -11.16
C PRO A 95 -3.64 -0.20 -11.65
N TYR A 96 -2.97 0.52 -10.75
CA TYR A 96 -2.12 1.65 -11.09
C TYR A 96 -0.75 1.15 -11.57
N LYS A 97 -0.33 1.61 -12.75
CA LYS A 97 0.95 1.27 -13.37
C LYS A 97 1.67 2.54 -13.75
N PHE A 98 2.77 2.84 -13.07
CA PHE A 98 3.57 4.02 -13.36
C PHE A 98 4.78 3.66 -14.21
N ASN A 99 5.23 4.60 -15.04
CA ASN A 99 6.47 4.48 -15.79
C ASN A 99 7.48 5.47 -15.20
N PHE A 100 8.67 4.98 -14.86
CA PHE A 100 9.70 5.79 -14.23
C PHE A 100 10.12 6.96 -15.15
N LEU A 101 10.18 8.18 -14.59
CA LEU A 101 10.51 9.43 -15.31
C LEU A 101 9.62 9.73 -16.52
N LYS A 102 8.38 9.23 -16.52
CA LYS A 102 7.37 9.57 -17.51
C LYS A 102 6.21 10.27 -16.81
N ASN A 103 6.06 11.57 -17.07
CA ASN A 103 4.92 12.32 -16.56
C ASN A 103 3.68 11.86 -17.30
N GLU A 104 2.69 11.43 -16.55
CA GLU A 104 1.35 11.11 -17.04
C GLU A 104 0.37 11.94 -16.21
N ASP A 105 -0.48 12.69 -16.89
CA ASP A 105 -1.58 13.41 -16.23
C ASP A 105 -2.68 12.42 -15.81
N CYS A 106 -3.83 12.94 -15.35
CA CYS A 106 -4.97 12.17 -14.87
C CYS A 106 -5.29 10.92 -15.72
N HIS A 107 -4.91 9.75 -15.20
CA HIS A 107 -5.17 8.47 -15.83
C HIS A 107 -6.43 7.84 -15.25
N PHE A 108 -7.44 7.63 -16.11
CA PHE A 108 -8.67 6.98 -15.70
C PHE A 108 -8.48 5.47 -15.53
N VAL A 109 -8.72 4.95 -14.33
CA VAL A 109 -8.58 3.53 -14.01
C VAL A 109 -9.89 2.77 -14.16
N CYS A 110 -10.91 3.14 -13.38
CA CYS A 110 -12.23 2.50 -13.45
C CYS A 110 -13.32 3.44 -12.92
N GLN A 111 -14.56 3.19 -13.33
CA GLN A 111 -15.76 3.86 -12.80
C GLN A 111 -16.73 2.83 -12.25
N LYS A 112 -17.16 3.04 -11.01
CA LYS A 112 -18.23 2.26 -10.37
C LYS A 112 -19.52 3.08 -10.40
N LYS A 113 -20.61 2.46 -10.84
CA LYS A 113 -21.95 3.08 -10.88
C LYS A 113 -22.87 2.34 -9.91
N TYR A 114 -23.49 3.08 -9.00
CA TYR A 114 -24.42 2.57 -8.00
C TYR A 114 -25.85 2.97 -8.39
N GLU A 115 -26.64 2.00 -8.82
CA GLU A 115 -28.03 2.21 -9.25
C GLU A 115 -29.02 1.77 -8.14
N ALA A 116 -30.18 2.41 -8.09
CA ALA A 116 -31.16 2.25 -7.00
C ALA A 116 -31.86 0.87 -6.97
N GLY A 117 -31.60 -0.02 -7.92
CA GLY A 117 -32.20 -1.37 -7.98
C GLY A 117 -31.27 -2.53 -7.59
N ASP A 118 -29.95 -2.30 -7.51
CA ASP A 118 -28.98 -3.37 -7.26
C ASP A 118 -28.63 -3.47 -5.77
N VAL A 119 -29.20 -4.47 -5.11
CA VAL A 119 -29.01 -4.71 -3.67
C VAL A 119 -27.54 -4.95 -3.32
N GLN A 120 -26.76 -5.62 -4.18
CA GLN A 120 -25.36 -5.90 -3.91
C GLN A 120 -24.51 -4.64 -4.00
N LYS A 121 -24.71 -3.82 -5.04
CA LYS A 121 -24.04 -2.52 -5.19
C LYS A 121 -24.40 -1.56 -4.07
N GLN A 122 -25.66 -1.54 -3.63
CA GLN A 122 -26.05 -0.74 -2.46
C GLN A 122 -25.37 -1.22 -1.17
N LYS A 123 -25.21 -2.53 -0.98
CA LYS A 123 -24.46 -3.08 0.15
C LYS A 123 -22.97 -2.67 0.09
N MET A 124 -22.37 -2.66 -1.10
CA MET A 124 -21.01 -2.18 -1.32
C MET A 124 -20.88 -0.68 -0.99
N LEU A 125 -21.81 0.15 -1.48
CA LEU A 125 -21.84 1.58 -1.19
C LEU A 125 -21.97 1.86 0.31
N LYS A 126 -22.87 1.16 1.01
CA LYS A 126 -23.02 1.27 2.47
C LYS A 126 -21.74 0.88 3.21
N ARG A 127 -21.02 -0.15 2.74
CA ARG A 127 -19.71 -0.52 3.29
C ARG A 127 -18.68 0.59 3.10
N LEU A 128 -18.62 1.17 1.90
CA LEU A 128 -17.72 2.28 1.60
C LEU A 128 -18.00 3.50 2.50
N MET A 129 -19.26 3.90 2.63
CA MET A 129 -19.67 4.99 3.53
C MET A 129 -19.30 4.70 4.99
N LYS A 130 -19.55 3.48 5.46
CA LYS A 130 -19.12 3.05 6.81
C LYS A 130 -17.60 3.12 6.97
N GLY A 131 -16.85 2.76 5.93
CA GLY A 131 -15.40 2.88 5.88
C GLY A 131 -14.92 4.32 6.10
N MET A 132 -15.61 5.29 5.49
CA MET A 132 -15.30 6.73 5.66
C MET A 132 -15.64 7.23 7.06
N VAL A 133 -16.79 6.85 7.62
CA VAL A 133 -17.16 7.21 9.00
C VAL A 133 -16.13 6.68 10.00
N LEU A 134 -15.70 5.44 9.81
CA LEU A 134 -14.70 4.80 10.66
C LEU A 134 -13.27 5.21 10.29
N ASN A 135 -13.05 6.14 9.37
CA ASN A 135 -11.71 6.64 9.00
C ASN A 135 -10.72 5.53 8.63
N TYR A 136 -11.17 4.54 7.85
CA TYR A 136 -10.26 3.53 7.31
C TYR A 136 -9.21 4.18 6.42
N GLN A 137 -7.96 3.77 6.60
CA GLN A 137 -6.80 4.23 5.84
C GLN A 137 -6.41 3.18 4.80
N GLN A 138 -6.01 3.66 3.63
CA GLN A 138 -5.40 2.89 2.57
C GLN A 138 -3.88 2.92 2.72
N HIS A 139 -3.25 1.75 2.66
CA HIS A 139 -1.80 1.61 2.72
C HIS A 139 -1.28 1.13 1.38
N TRP A 140 -0.66 2.04 0.64
CA TRP A 140 -0.08 1.76 -0.66
C TRP A 140 1.44 1.63 -0.53
N ILE A 141 2.02 0.78 -1.37
CA ILE A 141 3.44 0.48 -1.40
C ILE A 141 3.94 0.67 -2.83
N ILE A 142 4.91 1.56 -3.01
CA ILE A 142 5.54 1.87 -4.28
C ILE A 142 7.05 1.71 -4.08
N ASP A 143 7.69 0.88 -4.90
CA ASP A 143 9.12 0.52 -4.75
C ASP A 143 9.50 0.13 -3.32
N ASN A 144 8.68 -0.72 -2.69
CA ASN A 144 8.89 -1.18 -1.31
C ASN A 144 8.86 -0.07 -0.24
N MET A 145 8.39 1.14 -0.59
CA MET A 145 8.20 2.25 0.34
C MET A 145 6.71 2.53 0.56
N PRO A 146 6.27 2.81 1.81
CA PRO A 146 4.91 3.18 2.08
C PRO A 146 4.62 4.58 1.54
N VAL A 147 3.48 4.74 0.87
CA VAL A 147 2.95 6.05 0.51
C VAL A 147 2.55 6.80 1.77
N ALA A 148 2.86 8.09 1.84
CA ALA A 148 2.47 8.97 2.94
C ALA A 148 1.64 10.14 2.43
N LEU A 149 0.65 10.54 3.22
CA LEU A 149 -0.12 11.77 3.01
C LEU A 149 0.33 12.80 4.04
N CYS A 150 0.79 13.95 3.54
CA CYS A 150 1.12 15.10 4.36
C CYS A 150 0.00 16.13 4.28
N TYR A 151 -0.45 16.62 5.44
CA TYR A 151 -1.48 17.65 5.54
C TYR A 151 -1.13 18.63 6.66
N ARG A 152 -1.68 19.84 6.58
CA ARG A 152 -1.55 20.83 7.66
C ARG A 152 -2.67 20.65 8.66
N ASN A 153 -2.30 20.58 9.94
CA ASN A 153 -3.24 20.53 11.05
C ASN A 153 -3.83 21.93 11.33
N THR A 154 -4.72 22.00 12.31
CA THR A 154 -5.36 23.25 12.77
C THR A 154 -4.38 24.28 13.33
N GLU A 155 -3.19 23.85 13.79
CA GLU A 155 -2.09 24.70 14.26
C GLU A 155 -1.11 25.11 13.14
N ASN A 156 -1.47 24.85 11.87
CA ASN A 156 -0.65 25.13 10.69
C ASN A 156 0.72 24.40 10.68
N GLN A 157 0.83 23.30 11.41
CA GLN A 157 1.97 22.39 11.39
C GLN A 157 1.73 21.29 10.36
N GLU A 158 2.78 20.90 9.65
CA GLU A 158 2.74 19.82 8.67
C GLU A 158 2.88 18.46 9.37
N PHE A 159 1.90 17.59 9.15
CA PHE A 159 1.87 16.23 9.67
C PHE A 159 1.80 15.24 8.52
N CYS A 160 2.67 14.23 8.53
CA CYS A 160 2.71 13.18 7.52
C CYS A 160 2.35 11.82 8.15
N SER A 161 1.24 11.23 7.71
CA SER A 161 0.84 9.88 8.07
C SER A 161 1.18 8.90 6.97
N ARG A 162 1.56 7.67 7.34
CA ARG A 162 1.62 6.55 6.38
C ARG A 162 0.20 6.16 5.98
N GLY A 163 -0.04 6.07 4.69
CA GLY A 163 -1.36 5.86 4.12
C GLY A 163 -2.21 7.13 4.06
N PHE A 164 -3.42 6.97 3.53
CA PHE A 164 -4.38 8.04 3.31
C PHE A 164 -5.82 7.54 3.48
N PRO A 165 -6.79 8.38 3.87
CA PRO A 165 -8.15 7.92 4.15
C PRO A 165 -8.85 7.39 2.90
N VAL A 166 -9.75 6.42 3.05
CA VAL A 166 -10.66 5.98 1.98
C VAL A 166 -11.54 7.13 1.46
N GLY A 167 -11.86 8.05 2.34
CA GLY A 167 -12.68 9.20 2.06
C GLY A 167 -13.03 9.92 3.35
N CYS A 168 -13.83 10.96 3.20
CA CYS A 168 -14.13 11.92 4.23
C CYS A 168 -15.65 12.04 4.36
N TYR A 169 -16.12 12.22 5.58
CA TYR A 169 -17.51 12.56 5.86
C TYR A 169 -17.56 13.93 6.53
N VAL A 170 -18.21 14.89 5.87
CA VAL A 170 -18.48 16.21 6.45
C VAL A 170 -19.78 16.10 7.22
N THR A 171 -19.71 16.25 8.54
CA THR A 171 -20.89 16.13 9.41
C THR A 171 -21.88 17.26 9.15
N LYS A 172 -23.07 17.15 9.74
CA LYS A 172 -24.08 18.22 9.73
C LYS A 172 -23.58 19.54 10.33
N SER A 173 -22.63 19.47 11.27
CA SER A 173 -21.99 20.64 11.89
C SER A 173 -20.86 21.23 11.02
N GLY A 174 -20.61 20.70 9.82
CA GLY A 174 -19.53 21.15 8.94
C GLY A 174 -18.14 20.70 9.40
N GLN A 175 -18.07 19.79 10.38
CA GLN A 175 -16.80 19.25 10.87
C GLN A 175 -16.38 18.05 10.04
N SER A 176 -15.08 17.95 9.75
CA SER A 176 -14.44 16.79 9.13
C SER A 176 -13.15 16.47 9.88
N LYS A 177 -12.58 15.28 9.64
CA LYS A 177 -11.29 14.91 10.25
C LYS A 177 -10.16 15.74 9.66
N GLU A 178 -9.09 15.96 10.43
CA GLU A 178 -8.00 16.87 10.03
C GLU A 178 -7.28 16.46 8.74
N SER A 179 -7.20 15.15 8.45
CA SER A 179 -6.66 14.63 7.19
C SER A 179 -7.51 14.97 5.96
N CYS A 180 -8.69 15.54 6.16
CA CYS A 180 -9.71 15.81 5.15
C CYS A 180 -9.97 17.32 4.97
N ASN A 181 -9.00 18.06 4.44
CA ASN A 181 -9.18 19.47 4.10
C ASN A 181 -9.96 19.65 2.78
N ILE A 182 -11.27 19.42 2.81
CA ILE A 182 -12.14 19.60 1.64
C ILE A 182 -12.51 21.08 1.50
N ARG A 183 -11.91 21.75 0.51
CA ARG A 183 -12.29 23.10 0.10
C ARG A 183 -13.73 23.06 -0.45
N ASP A 184 -14.61 23.87 0.13
CA ASP A 184 -16.04 23.98 -0.24
C ASP A 184 -16.90 22.72 -0.02
N GLY A 185 -16.57 21.92 1.00
CA GLY A 185 -17.36 20.77 1.41
C GLY A 185 -18.79 21.15 1.84
N LYS A 186 -19.79 20.46 1.30
CA LYS A 186 -21.19 20.55 1.74
C LYS A 186 -21.39 19.74 3.02
N ASN A 187 -22.21 20.26 3.92
CA ASN A 187 -22.58 19.56 5.15
C ASN A 187 -23.34 18.26 4.83
N ASP A 188 -23.24 17.28 5.72
CA ASP A 188 -23.92 15.98 5.62
C ASP A 188 -23.58 15.21 4.33
N THR A 189 -22.35 15.35 3.83
CA THR A 189 -21.92 14.81 2.54
C THR A 189 -20.67 13.95 2.67
N PHE A 190 -20.66 12.84 1.93
CA PHE A 190 -19.52 11.93 1.81
C PHE A 190 -18.69 12.27 0.57
N TYR A 191 -17.38 12.30 0.75
CA TYR A 191 -16.41 12.59 -0.30
C TYR A 191 -15.42 11.43 -0.40
N VAL A 192 -15.32 10.83 -1.59
CA VAL A 192 -14.40 9.72 -1.82
C VAL A 192 -13.01 10.27 -2.12
N PHE A 193 -11.99 9.72 -1.49
CA PHE A 193 -10.60 10.06 -1.78
C PHE A 193 -10.06 9.11 -2.86
N ASN A 194 -10.41 9.40 -4.11
CA ASN A 194 -10.07 8.58 -5.28
C ASN A 194 -9.16 9.27 -6.31
N HIS A 195 -8.88 10.56 -6.13
CA HIS A 195 -7.92 11.28 -6.95
C HIS A 195 -6.61 11.40 -6.16
N LEU A 196 -5.56 10.79 -6.70
CA LEU A 196 -4.21 10.88 -6.15
C LEU A 196 -3.36 11.70 -7.10
N ASP A 197 -2.47 12.50 -6.52
CA ASP A 197 -1.52 13.37 -7.22
C ASP A 197 -0.17 13.16 -6.51
N PHE A 198 0.86 12.84 -7.27
CA PHE A 198 2.18 12.38 -6.78
C PHE A 198 3.31 13.21 -7.39
#